data_AF-A0A9N9TT08-F1
#
_entry.id   AF-A0A9N9TT08-F1
#
_cell.length_a   1.000
_cell.length_b   1.000
_cell.length_c   1.000
_cell.angle_alpha   90.00
_cell.angle_beta   90.00
_cell.angle_gamma   90.00
#
_symmetry.space_group_name_H-M   'P 1'
#
loop_
_entity.id
_entity.type
_entity.pdbx_description
1 polymer ?
#
loop_
_entity_poly.entity_id
_entity_poly.type
_entity_poly.pdbx_seq_one_letter_code
_entity_poly.pdbx_strand_id
1 'polypeptide(L)'
;MGLENFADCVSLISDYGDLRVQAVDTKVVGEFTKYEDICKQVKEEVKEIYCTRDREISKKRQLDRLRERNPRSRQQIIQAETELVKATAEVSKSIHSLEEKTNNFEKQKLHDIKSILLDFIAVEIGYHSKCLEILTRAFNDVQSINEEADLEDFQTVREHLELEFKKSLRLPETGQQKFMGKNTLFRSTGSLGSLGNIFSSNQKKRTPGIPDLNKLSKSEETLDSIKNSATDTEESDEDTVQDVTISSEDYVEEVEVGKKPSPIVVRKYKK
;
A
#
# COMPACT_ATOMS: atom_id res chain seq x y z
N MET A 1 -4.61 32.91 9.12
CA MET A 1 -5.38 31.66 9.26
C MET A 1 -5.27 30.72 8.05
N GLY A 2 -5.17 31.20 6.80
CA GLY A 2 -5.18 30.30 5.62
C GLY A 2 -4.07 29.25 5.60
N LEU A 3 -2.84 29.60 6.02
CA LEU A 3 -1.73 28.64 6.12
C LEU A 3 -1.90 27.60 7.23
N GLU A 4 -2.53 27.98 8.35
CA GLU A 4 -2.83 27.06 9.45
C GLU A 4 -3.89 26.03 9.00
N ASN A 5 -4.98 26.50 8.40
CA ASN A 5 -6.01 25.63 7.83
C ASN A 5 -5.45 24.69 6.75
N PHE A 6 -4.51 25.17 5.93
CA PHE A 6 -3.84 24.35 4.93
C PHE A 6 -3.00 23.24 5.59
N ALA A 7 -2.23 23.56 6.63
CA ALA A 7 -1.45 22.58 7.38
C ALA A 7 -2.34 21.51 8.02
N ASP A 8 -3.50 21.90 8.55
CA ASP A 8 -4.50 20.97 9.08
C ASP A 8 -5.07 20.06 7.97
N CYS A 9 -5.33 20.60 6.78
CA CYS A 9 -5.79 19.81 5.64
C CYS A 9 -4.77 18.76 5.21
N VAL A 10 -3.48 19.11 5.16
CA VAL A 10 -2.40 18.16 4.83
C VAL A 10 -2.26 17.08 5.91
N SER A 11 -2.40 17.46 7.18
CA SER A 11 -2.39 16.50 8.29
C SER A 11 -3.56 15.51 8.17
N LEU A 12 -4.76 16.02 7.87
CA LEU A 12 -5.96 15.19 7.68
C LEU A 12 -5.83 14.22 6.50
N ILE A 13 -5.24 14.64 5.37
CA ILE A 13 -4.96 13.75 4.24
C ILE A 13 -4.04 12.60 4.68
N SER A 14 -3.05 12.90 5.52
CA SER A 14 -2.11 11.90 6.05
C SER A 14 -2.84 10.87 6.92
N ASP A 15 -3.74 11.32 7.81
CA ASP A 15 -4.56 10.43 8.64
C ASP A 15 -5.45 9.50 7.79
N TYR A 16 -6.04 10.02 6.72
CA TYR A 16 -6.80 9.20 5.76
C TYR A 16 -5.90 8.23 4.99
N GLY A 17 -4.63 8.59 4.75
CA GLY A 17 -3.61 7.72 4.18
C GLY A 17 -3.33 6.51 5.07
N ASP A 18 -3.19 6.73 6.38
CA ASP A 18 -2.99 5.65 7.34
C ASP A 18 -4.22 4.72 7.41
N LEU A 19 -5.43 5.28 7.40
CA LEU A 19 -6.68 4.49 7.33
C LEU A 19 -6.76 3.66 6.05
N ARG A 20 -6.35 4.22 4.90
CA ARG A 20 -6.25 3.49 3.64
C ARG A 20 -5.28 2.33 3.77
N VAL A 21 -4.08 2.56 4.30
CA VAL A 21 -3.07 1.52 4.48
C VAL A 21 -3.62 0.38 5.36
N GLN A 22 -4.23 0.71 6.50
CA GLN A 22 -4.84 -0.29 7.38
C GLN A 22 -5.94 -1.09 6.68
N ALA A 23 -6.77 -0.42 5.88
CA ALA A 23 -7.84 -1.07 5.13
C ALA A 23 -7.31 -2.00 4.05
N VAL A 24 -6.27 -1.58 3.30
CA VAL A 24 -5.60 -2.44 2.30
C VAL A 24 -4.94 -3.64 2.99
N ASP A 25 -4.23 -3.41 4.09
CA ASP A 25 -3.57 -4.49 4.82
C ASP A 25 -4.58 -5.54 5.31
N THR A 26 -5.71 -5.10 5.87
CA THR A 26 -6.73 -6.01 6.38
C THR A 26 -7.52 -6.70 5.27
N LYS A 27 -8.05 -5.94 4.30
CA LYS A 27 -9.02 -6.45 3.30
C LYS A 27 -8.37 -7.06 2.06
N VAL A 28 -7.09 -6.77 1.83
CA VAL A 28 -6.37 -7.22 0.63
C VAL A 28 -5.25 -8.16 1.04
N VAL A 29 -4.28 -7.67 1.81
CA VAL A 29 -3.10 -8.46 2.20
C VAL A 29 -3.51 -9.61 3.11
N GLY A 30 -4.35 -9.35 4.11
CA GLY A 30 -4.86 -10.37 5.03
C GLY A 30 -5.65 -11.47 4.31
N GLU A 31 -6.46 -11.11 3.32
CA GLU A 31 -7.23 -12.08 2.54
C GLU A 31 -6.34 -12.94 1.62
N PHE A 32 -5.35 -12.34 0.95
CA PHE A 32 -4.37 -13.10 0.17
C PHE A 32 -3.51 -14.03 1.05
N THR A 33 -3.17 -13.61 2.27
CA THR A 33 -2.35 -14.41 3.19
C THR A 33 -3.03 -15.74 3.55
N LYS A 34 -4.37 -15.77 3.64
CA LYS A 34 -5.13 -17.01 3.90
C LYS A 34 -4.88 -18.09 2.85
N TYR A 35 -4.55 -17.71 1.62
CA TYR A 35 -4.28 -18.67 0.55
C TYR A 35 -3.00 -19.50 0.78
N GLU A 36 -2.10 -19.06 1.66
CA GLU A 36 -0.97 -19.89 2.09
C GLU A 36 -1.47 -21.20 2.73
N ASP A 37 -2.40 -21.11 3.68
CA ASP A 37 -2.93 -22.26 4.40
C ASP A 37 -3.91 -23.07 3.55
N ILE A 38 -4.75 -22.40 2.75
CA ILE A 38 -5.65 -23.08 1.81
C ILE A 38 -4.84 -23.94 0.83
N CYS A 39 -3.77 -23.38 0.24
CA CYS A 39 -2.93 -24.14 -0.70
C CYS A 39 -2.19 -25.30 -0.01
N LYS A 40 -1.73 -25.11 1.23
CA LYS A 40 -1.15 -26.21 2.02
C LYS A 40 -2.16 -27.34 2.22
N GLN A 41 -3.39 -27.03 2.57
CA GLN A 41 -4.45 -28.02 2.79
C GLN A 41 -4.76 -28.78 1.49
N VAL A 42 -5.00 -28.09 0.38
CA VAL A 42 -5.28 -28.73 -0.92
C VAL A 42 -4.12 -29.64 -1.34
N LYS A 43 -2.87 -29.22 -1.13
CA LYS A 43 -1.69 -30.04 -1.40
C LYS A 43 -1.67 -31.32 -0.56
N GLU A 44 -2.09 -31.25 0.70
CA GLU A 44 -2.14 -32.42 1.58
C GLU A 44 -3.24 -33.41 1.16
N GLU A 45 -4.41 -32.92 0.75
CA GLU A 45 -5.48 -33.75 0.21
C GLU A 45 -5.05 -34.52 -1.05
N VAL A 46 -4.28 -33.87 -1.92
CA VAL A 46 -3.70 -34.52 -3.10
C VAL A 46 -2.74 -35.65 -2.69
N LYS A 47 -1.88 -35.43 -1.68
CA LYS A 47 -0.99 -36.49 -1.16
C LYS A 47 -1.77 -37.67 -0.57
N GLU A 48 -2.91 -37.43 0.08
CA GLU A 48 -3.76 -38.49 0.62
C GLU A 48 -4.30 -39.42 -0.48
N ILE A 49 -4.65 -38.86 -1.63
CA ILE A 49 -5.10 -39.62 -2.80
C ILE A 49 -3.97 -40.49 -3.36
N TYR A 50 -2.75 -39.93 -3.46
CA TYR A 50 -1.59 -40.73 -3.84
C TYR A 50 -1.32 -41.88 -2.87
N CYS A 51 -1.44 -41.64 -1.55
CA CYS A 51 -1.33 -42.70 -0.55
C CYS A 51 -2.40 -43.80 -0.75
N THR A 52 -3.62 -43.43 -1.11
CA THR A 52 -4.71 -44.37 -1.39
C THR A 52 -4.41 -45.22 -2.63
N ARG A 53 -3.92 -44.60 -3.70
CA ARG A 53 -3.46 -45.29 -4.91
C ARG A 53 -2.29 -46.23 -4.64
N ASP A 54 -1.33 -45.82 -3.81
CA ASP A 54 -0.16 -46.66 -3.50
C ASP A 54 -0.53 -47.89 -2.66
N ARG A 55 -1.59 -47.81 -1.83
CA ARG A 55 -2.18 -48.97 -1.16
C ARG A 55 -2.79 -49.95 -2.15
N GLU A 56 -3.54 -49.46 -3.14
CA GLU A 56 -4.10 -50.29 -4.22
C GLU A 56 -2.98 -51.01 -5.00
N ILE A 57 -1.95 -50.28 -5.42
CA ILE A 57 -0.78 -50.85 -6.12
C ILE A 57 -0.11 -51.94 -5.27
N SER A 58 0.02 -51.70 -3.96
CA SER A 58 0.60 -52.67 -3.04
C SER A 58 -0.25 -53.94 -2.92
N LYS A 59 -1.59 -53.81 -2.87
CA LYS A 59 -2.52 -54.94 -2.87
C LYS A 59 -2.47 -55.73 -4.17
N LYS A 60 -2.36 -55.04 -5.31
CA LYS A 60 -2.19 -55.68 -6.63
C LYS A 60 -0.91 -56.53 -6.69
N ARG A 61 0.23 -55.93 -6.29
CA ARG A 61 1.52 -56.65 -6.20
C ARG A 61 1.47 -57.83 -5.21
N GLN A 62 0.72 -57.70 -4.12
CA GLN A 62 0.54 -58.81 -3.17
C GLN A 62 -0.22 -59.97 -3.81
N LEU A 63 -1.30 -59.68 -4.53
CA LEU A 63 -2.09 -60.70 -5.25
C LEU A 63 -1.26 -61.42 -6.32
N ASP A 64 -0.51 -60.66 -7.14
CA ASP A 64 0.34 -61.23 -8.20
C ASP A 64 1.38 -62.21 -7.62
N ARG A 65 2.09 -61.80 -6.56
CA ARG A 65 3.06 -62.66 -5.86
C ARG A 65 2.42 -63.91 -5.24
N LEU A 66 1.19 -63.80 -4.74
CA LEU A 66 0.47 -64.93 -4.15
C LEU A 66 0.09 -65.96 -5.23
N ARG A 67 -0.35 -65.49 -6.41
CA ARG A 67 -0.67 -66.33 -7.57
C ARG A 67 0.57 -67.08 -8.09
N GLU A 68 1.72 -66.41 -8.14
CA GLU A 68 2.99 -67.02 -8.58
C GLU A 68 3.52 -68.07 -7.59
N ARG A 69 3.56 -67.74 -6.29
CA ARG A 69 4.19 -68.62 -5.29
C ARG A 69 3.31 -69.78 -4.83
N ASN A 70 1.99 -69.56 -4.70
CA ASN A 70 1.08 -70.53 -4.08
C ASN A 70 -0.22 -70.67 -4.88
N PRO A 71 -0.18 -71.16 -6.13
CA PRO A 71 -1.35 -71.23 -7.01
C PRO A 71 -2.46 -72.16 -6.50
N ARG A 72 -2.15 -73.10 -5.60
CA ARG A 72 -3.13 -74.02 -4.99
C ARG A 72 -3.91 -73.40 -3.83
N SER A 73 -3.49 -72.24 -3.31
CA SER A 73 -4.13 -71.56 -2.17
C SER A 73 -5.32 -70.71 -2.60
N ARG A 74 -6.35 -71.38 -3.16
CA ARG A 74 -7.49 -70.71 -3.81
C ARG A 74 -8.23 -69.75 -2.87
N GLN A 75 -8.42 -70.11 -1.60
CA GLN A 75 -9.10 -69.25 -0.62
C GLN A 75 -8.34 -67.94 -0.36
N GLN A 76 -7.01 -67.99 -0.21
CA GLN A 76 -6.20 -66.80 0.03
C GLN A 76 -6.16 -65.88 -1.20
N ILE A 77 -6.15 -66.47 -2.41
CA ILE A 77 -6.22 -65.72 -3.67
C ILE A 77 -7.55 -64.97 -3.76
N ILE A 78 -8.68 -65.63 -3.50
CA ILE A 78 -10.03 -65.01 -3.52
C ILE A 78 -10.12 -63.87 -2.49
N GLN A 79 -9.53 -64.05 -1.30
CA GLN A 79 -9.50 -63.00 -0.28
C GLN A 79 -8.69 -61.78 -0.76
N ALA A 80 -7.48 -61.99 -1.29
CA ALA A 80 -6.64 -60.92 -1.81
C ALA A 80 -7.27 -60.21 -3.04
N GLU A 81 -7.98 -60.93 -3.89
CA GLU A 81 -8.79 -60.35 -4.99
C GLU A 81 -9.88 -59.44 -4.44
N THR A 82 -10.59 -59.88 -3.40
CA THR A 82 -11.65 -59.07 -2.77
C THR A 82 -11.07 -57.80 -2.14
N GLU A 83 -9.91 -57.89 -1.47
CA GLU A 83 -9.22 -56.72 -0.93
C GLU A 83 -8.74 -55.76 -2.03
N LEU A 84 -8.25 -56.28 -3.15
CA LEU A 84 -7.88 -55.46 -4.30
C LEU A 84 -9.09 -54.72 -4.88
N VAL A 85 -10.21 -55.41 -5.10
CA VAL A 85 -11.45 -54.78 -5.60
C VAL A 85 -11.92 -53.65 -4.67
N LYS A 86 -11.85 -53.85 -3.35
CA LYS A 86 -12.16 -52.80 -2.38
C LYS A 86 -11.21 -51.60 -2.50
N ALA A 87 -9.91 -51.84 -2.57
CA ALA A 87 -8.91 -50.78 -2.72
C ALA A 87 -9.09 -50.01 -4.04
N THR A 88 -9.39 -50.69 -5.15
CA THR A 88 -9.70 -50.05 -6.45
C THR A 88 -10.95 -49.18 -6.36
N ALA A 89 -12.01 -49.65 -5.69
CA ALA A 89 -13.22 -48.86 -5.48
C ALA A 89 -12.96 -47.62 -4.60
N GLU A 90 -12.13 -47.73 -3.56
CA GLU A 90 -11.69 -46.61 -2.74
C GLU A 90 -10.89 -45.57 -3.56
N VAL A 91 -10.00 -46.03 -4.44
CA VAL A 91 -9.26 -45.14 -5.37
C VAL A 91 -10.23 -44.43 -6.30
N SER A 92 -11.16 -45.14 -6.95
CA SER A 92 -12.17 -44.50 -7.81
C SER A 92 -12.98 -43.44 -7.06
N LYS A 93 -13.40 -43.73 -5.82
CA LYS A 93 -14.11 -42.76 -4.97
C LYS A 93 -13.25 -41.53 -4.66
N SER A 94 -11.96 -41.74 -4.34
CA SER A 94 -11.03 -40.65 -4.02
C SER A 94 -10.76 -39.73 -5.22
N ILE A 95 -10.73 -40.27 -6.44
CA ILE A 95 -10.59 -39.49 -7.69
C ILE A 95 -11.80 -38.59 -7.90
N HIS A 96 -13.02 -39.12 -7.80
CA HIS A 96 -14.24 -38.31 -7.95
C HIS A 96 -14.28 -37.19 -6.89
N SER A 97 -13.90 -37.49 -5.64
CA SER A 97 -13.82 -36.47 -4.60
C SER A 97 -12.77 -35.39 -4.90
N LEU A 98 -11.64 -35.74 -5.53
CA LEU A 98 -10.63 -34.77 -5.95
C LEU A 98 -11.17 -33.81 -7.01
N GLU A 99 -11.90 -34.32 -8.00
CA GLU A 99 -12.49 -33.51 -9.07
C GLU A 99 -13.45 -32.47 -8.50
N GLU A 100 -14.33 -32.88 -7.57
CA GLU A 100 -15.24 -31.97 -6.87
C GLU A 100 -14.50 -30.91 -6.07
N LYS A 101 -13.49 -31.33 -5.29
CA LYS A 101 -12.67 -30.40 -4.48
C LYS A 101 -11.88 -29.42 -5.34
N THR A 102 -11.33 -29.87 -6.46
CA THR A 102 -10.61 -29.02 -7.42
C THR A 102 -11.54 -27.96 -8.00
N ASN A 103 -12.75 -28.36 -8.41
CA ASN A 103 -13.74 -27.42 -8.93
C ASN A 103 -14.17 -26.41 -7.86
N ASN A 104 -14.38 -26.85 -6.62
CA ASN A 104 -14.73 -25.97 -5.51
C ASN A 104 -13.60 -24.98 -5.17
N PHE A 105 -12.35 -25.44 -5.17
CA PHE A 105 -11.17 -24.60 -4.98
C PHE A 105 -11.08 -23.52 -6.06
N GLU A 106 -11.23 -23.88 -7.33
CA GLU A 106 -11.19 -22.90 -8.44
C GLU A 106 -12.34 -21.89 -8.38
N LYS A 107 -13.56 -22.34 -8.05
CA LYS A 107 -14.71 -21.45 -7.84
C LYS A 107 -14.46 -20.46 -6.70
N GLN A 108 -13.96 -20.95 -5.58
CA GLN A 108 -13.64 -20.12 -4.41
C GLN A 108 -12.54 -19.10 -4.75
N LYS A 109 -11.46 -19.55 -5.40
CA LYS A 109 -10.36 -18.70 -5.86
C LYS A 109 -10.83 -17.55 -6.74
N LEU A 110 -11.65 -17.84 -7.74
CA LEU A 110 -12.19 -16.81 -8.64
C LEU A 110 -13.08 -15.82 -7.90
N HIS A 111 -13.94 -16.32 -7.01
CA HIS A 111 -14.81 -15.47 -6.19
C HIS A 111 -14.00 -14.54 -5.29
N ASP A 112 -13.00 -15.08 -4.60
CA ASP A 112 -12.22 -14.33 -3.61
C ASP A 112 -11.32 -13.30 -4.29
N ILE A 113 -10.62 -13.66 -5.38
CA ILE A 113 -9.83 -12.69 -6.14
C ILE A 113 -10.70 -11.53 -6.59
N LYS A 114 -11.90 -11.82 -7.11
CA LYS A 114 -12.85 -10.78 -7.50
C LYS A 114 -13.23 -9.90 -6.30
N SER A 115 -13.56 -10.50 -5.16
CA SER A 115 -13.95 -9.75 -3.95
C SER A 115 -12.80 -8.86 -3.45
N ILE A 116 -11.60 -9.41 -3.32
CA ILE A 116 -10.40 -8.72 -2.85
C ILE A 116 -10.07 -7.53 -3.75
N LEU A 117 -10.11 -7.71 -5.07
CA LEU A 117 -9.84 -6.64 -6.02
C LEU A 117 -10.92 -5.54 -5.97
N LEU A 118 -12.20 -5.92 -5.78
CA LEU A 118 -13.27 -4.96 -5.59
C LEU A 118 -13.11 -4.17 -4.29
N ASP A 119 -12.72 -4.83 -3.20
CA ASP A 119 -12.43 -4.17 -1.93
C ASP A 119 -11.25 -3.21 -2.04
N PHE A 120 -10.17 -3.60 -2.73
CA PHE A 120 -9.04 -2.70 -3.03
C PHE A 120 -9.52 -1.45 -3.78
N ILE A 121 -10.23 -1.64 -4.89
CA ILE A 121 -10.74 -0.52 -5.70
C ILE A 121 -11.65 0.39 -4.86
N ALA A 122 -12.52 -0.17 -4.03
CA ALA A 122 -13.41 0.60 -3.16
C ALA A 122 -12.63 1.43 -2.13
N VAL A 123 -11.59 0.86 -1.52
CA VAL A 123 -10.71 1.57 -0.58
C VAL A 123 -9.96 2.72 -1.28
N GLU A 124 -9.39 2.48 -2.46
CA GLU A 124 -8.70 3.51 -3.25
C GLU A 124 -9.64 4.64 -3.67
N ILE A 125 -10.84 4.31 -4.19
CA ILE A 125 -11.86 5.30 -4.56
C ILE A 125 -12.23 6.14 -3.33
N GLY A 126 -12.46 5.50 -2.19
CA GLY A 126 -12.80 6.18 -0.94
C GLY A 126 -11.72 7.18 -0.51
N TYR A 127 -10.46 6.74 -0.51
CA TYR A 127 -9.33 7.60 -0.17
C TYR A 127 -9.19 8.78 -1.15
N HIS A 128 -9.15 8.51 -2.45
CA HIS A 128 -8.95 9.55 -3.46
C HIS A 128 -10.10 10.57 -3.48
N SER A 129 -11.34 10.13 -3.25
CA SER A 129 -12.49 11.03 -3.14
C SER A 129 -12.34 11.97 -1.94
N LYS A 130 -11.87 11.45 -0.80
CA LYS A 130 -11.65 12.25 0.40
C LYS A 130 -10.49 13.23 0.23
N CYS A 131 -9.39 12.80 -0.38
CA CYS A 131 -8.28 13.69 -0.70
C CYS A 131 -8.72 14.83 -1.62
N LEU A 132 -9.52 14.54 -2.65
CA LEU A 132 -10.05 15.56 -3.56
C LEU A 132 -10.90 16.59 -2.81
N GLU A 133 -11.79 16.14 -1.91
CA GLU A 133 -12.60 17.02 -1.07
C GLU A 133 -11.73 17.94 -0.20
N ILE A 134 -10.74 17.36 0.50
CA ILE A 134 -9.87 18.11 1.40
C ILE A 134 -8.98 19.09 0.61
N LEU A 135 -8.41 18.68 -0.51
CA LEU A 135 -7.60 19.54 -1.37
C LEU A 135 -8.41 20.70 -1.96
N THR A 136 -9.67 20.46 -2.32
CA THR A 136 -10.57 21.53 -2.80
C THR A 136 -10.82 22.56 -1.70
N ARG A 137 -11.01 22.11 -0.45
CA ARG A 137 -11.10 23.01 0.71
C ARG A 137 -9.79 23.79 0.91
N ALA A 138 -8.67 23.08 0.94
CA ALA A 138 -7.35 23.66 1.14
C ALA A 138 -7.02 24.73 0.07
N PHE A 139 -7.43 24.49 -1.18
CA PHE A 139 -7.32 25.47 -2.26
C PHE A 139 -8.08 26.76 -1.94
N ASN A 140 -9.33 26.67 -1.49
CA ASN A 140 -10.11 27.84 -1.12
C ASN A 140 -9.53 28.56 0.12
N ASP A 141 -9.06 27.81 1.12
CA ASP A 141 -8.42 28.36 2.31
C ASP A 141 -7.18 29.18 1.92
N VAL A 142 -6.34 28.67 1.02
CA VAL A 142 -5.16 29.39 0.49
C VAL A 142 -5.57 30.58 -0.39
N GLN A 143 -6.55 30.41 -1.27
CA GLN A 143 -7.03 31.48 -2.14
C GLN A 143 -7.62 32.66 -1.36
N SER A 144 -8.19 32.39 -0.19
CA SER A 144 -8.77 33.41 0.69
C SER A 144 -7.78 34.16 1.58
N ILE A 145 -6.48 33.84 1.50
CA ILE A 145 -5.43 34.56 2.23
C ILE A 145 -5.41 36.02 1.76
N ASN A 146 -5.51 36.94 2.72
CA ASN A 146 -5.40 38.37 2.48
C ASN A 146 -4.01 38.85 2.87
N GLU A 147 -3.12 38.92 1.88
CA GLU A 147 -1.72 39.28 2.06
C GLU A 147 -1.54 40.68 2.69
N GLU A 148 -2.41 41.64 2.37
CA GLU A 148 -2.31 43.01 2.90
C GLU A 148 -2.67 43.04 4.39
N ALA A 149 -3.75 42.36 4.77
CA ALA A 149 -4.15 42.27 6.18
C ALA A 149 -3.07 41.56 7.02
N ASP A 150 -2.51 40.46 6.50
CA ASP A 150 -1.41 39.74 7.16
C ASP A 150 -0.15 40.63 7.29
N LEU A 151 0.12 41.49 6.31
CA LEU A 151 1.23 42.44 6.34
C LEU A 151 1.00 43.58 7.36
N GLU A 152 -0.22 44.12 7.44
CA GLU A 152 -0.60 45.12 8.44
C GLU A 152 -0.48 44.57 9.87
N ASP A 153 -0.93 43.33 10.09
CA ASP A 153 -0.77 42.64 11.37
C ASP A 153 0.72 42.48 11.74
N PHE A 154 1.56 42.09 10.79
CA PHE A 154 3.01 42.02 10.99
C PHE A 154 3.63 43.38 11.35
N GLN A 155 3.23 44.44 10.64
CA GLN A 155 3.72 45.80 10.91
C GLN A 155 3.33 46.26 12.32
N THR A 156 2.09 46.00 12.74
CA THR A 156 1.59 46.32 14.07
C THR A 156 2.39 45.61 15.16
N VAL A 157 2.65 44.31 14.99
CA VAL A 157 3.49 43.52 15.91
C VAL A 157 4.91 44.08 15.96
N ARG A 158 5.49 44.43 14.81
CA ARG A 158 6.84 45.03 14.72
C ARG A 158 6.91 46.36 15.47
N GLU A 159 5.95 47.26 15.27
CA GLU A 159 5.90 48.55 15.95
C GLU A 159 5.76 48.39 17.47
N HIS A 160 4.89 47.50 17.93
CA HIS A 160 4.77 47.17 19.34
C HIS A 160 6.10 46.66 19.92
N LEU A 161 6.79 45.77 19.20
CA LEU A 161 8.09 45.25 19.62
C LEU A 161 9.16 46.34 19.69
N GLU A 162 9.15 47.28 18.74
CA GLU A 162 10.06 48.42 18.72
C GLU A 162 9.84 49.35 19.93
N LEU A 163 8.58 49.60 20.29
CA LEU A 163 8.22 50.38 21.47
C LEU A 163 8.72 49.71 22.76
N GLU A 164 8.50 48.40 22.91
CA GLU A 164 9.00 47.62 24.05
C GLU A 164 10.54 47.61 24.14
N PHE A 165 11.22 47.55 22.99
CA PHE A 165 12.67 47.63 22.92
C PHE A 165 13.20 49.01 23.34
N LYS A 166 12.60 50.09 22.84
CA LYS A 166 12.96 51.48 23.21
C LYS A 166 12.73 51.75 24.70
N LYS A 167 11.61 51.28 25.27
CA LYS A 167 11.33 51.34 26.72
C LYS A 167 12.40 50.62 27.52
N SER A 168 12.79 49.42 27.11
CA SER A 168 13.81 48.61 27.79
C SER A 168 15.19 49.27 27.80
N LEU A 169 15.53 50.02 26.75
CA LEU A 169 16.78 50.79 26.67
C LEU A 169 16.71 52.18 27.35
N ARG A 170 15.56 52.58 27.89
CA ARG A 170 15.31 53.94 28.42
C ARG A 170 15.65 55.06 27.42
N LEU A 171 15.45 54.83 26.13
CA LEU A 171 15.55 55.94 25.16
C LEU A 171 14.35 56.88 25.36
N PRO A 172 14.54 58.22 25.26
CA PRO A 172 13.42 59.14 25.37
C PRO A 172 12.45 58.89 24.21
N GLU A 173 11.18 58.68 24.54
CA GLU A 173 10.10 58.80 23.58
C GLU A 173 10.16 60.24 23.05
N THR A 174 10.50 60.44 21.77
CA THR A 174 10.66 61.78 21.20
C THR A 174 9.30 62.46 21.05
N GLY A 175 8.78 62.92 22.18
CA GLY A 175 7.69 63.85 22.30
C GLY A 175 8.19 65.25 21.98
N GLN A 176 7.41 65.93 21.15
CA GLN A 176 7.56 67.31 20.73
C GLN A 176 7.93 68.24 21.90
N GLN A 177 9.19 68.66 21.98
CA GLN A 177 9.57 69.85 22.74
C GLN A 177 10.36 70.79 21.83
N LYS A 178 9.66 71.86 21.43
CA LYS A 178 10.31 73.09 20.95
C LYS A 178 11.19 73.61 22.08
N PHE A 179 12.50 73.47 21.95
CA PHE A 179 13.43 74.32 22.69
C PHE A 179 14.58 74.71 21.78
N MET A 180 14.74 76.03 21.59
CA MET A 180 15.89 76.62 20.94
C MET A 180 17.12 76.36 21.80
N GLY A 181 18.18 75.87 21.18
CA GLY A 181 19.47 75.70 21.87
C GLY A 181 20.47 75.07 20.93
N LYS A 182 21.18 75.91 20.17
CA LYS A 182 22.38 75.51 19.44
C LYS A 182 23.35 74.85 20.42
N ASN A 183 23.80 73.63 20.12
CA ASN A 183 25.22 73.31 19.94
C ASN A 183 25.44 71.86 19.50
N THR A 184 26.23 71.76 18.45
CA THR A 184 27.15 70.68 18.07
C THR A 184 27.50 69.68 19.17
N LEU A 185 27.38 68.38 18.86
CA LEU A 185 28.46 67.39 19.03
C LEU A 185 28.05 66.05 18.37
N PHE A 186 28.40 65.94 17.09
CA PHE A 186 28.61 64.64 16.45
C PHE A 186 29.90 64.05 17.01
N ARG A 187 29.82 62.92 17.73
CA ARG A 187 30.98 62.03 17.93
C ARG A 187 30.55 60.56 18.03
N SER A 188 30.71 59.89 16.89
CA SER A 188 31.18 58.51 16.70
C SER A 188 30.62 57.35 17.54
N THR A 189 30.03 56.41 16.80
CA THR A 189 30.37 54.97 16.76
C THR A 189 30.07 54.09 17.96
N GLY A 190 29.06 53.23 17.77
CA GLY A 190 29.21 51.78 17.91
C GLY A 190 29.38 51.23 19.31
N SER A 191 28.26 50.88 19.96
CA SER A 191 28.24 49.76 20.89
C SER A 191 26.98 48.93 20.68
N LEU A 192 27.07 47.98 19.73
CA LEU A 192 26.13 46.86 19.60
C LEU A 192 26.45 45.74 20.62
N GLY A 193 27.28 46.01 21.63
CA GLY A 193 27.80 45.01 22.57
C GLY A 193 26.79 44.46 23.59
N SER A 194 25.54 44.92 23.59
CA SER A 194 24.54 44.54 24.60
C SER A 194 23.32 43.78 24.07
N LEU A 195 23.31 43.38 22.79
CA LEU A 195 22.20 42.58 22.21
C LEU A 195 22.35 41.06 22.44
N GLY A 196 23.52 40.59 22.86
CA GLY A 196 23.79 39.15 23.08
C GLY A 196 22.96 38.50 24.19
N ASN A 197 22.41 39.29 25.13
CA ASN A 197 21.64 38.76 26.26
C ASN A 197 20.13 38.67 26.00
N ILE A 198 19.60 39.25 24.92
CA ILE A 198 18.16 39.20 24.59
C ILE A 198 17.83 37.97 23.76
N PHE A 199 18.72 37.53 22.88
CA PHE A 199 18.57 36.28 22.11
C PHE A 199 18.97 35.02 22.88
N SER A 200 19.42 35.17 24.14
CA SER A 200 19.65 34.05 25.04
C SER A 200 18.34 33.63 25.73
N SER A 201 17.34 33.27 24.94
CA SER A 201 16.21 32.48 25.44
C SER A 201 16.68 31.05 25.66
N ASN A 202 16.91 30.75 26.93
CA ASN A 202 17.01 29.39 27.44
C ASN A 202 15.70 28.64 27.14
N GLN A 203 15.65 27.95 26.00
CA GLN A 203 14.81 26.78 25.81
C GLN A 203 15.72 25.55 25.66
N LYS A 204 16.28 25.11 26.78
CA LYS A 204 16.61 23.71 27.01
C LYS A 204 16.06 23.29 28.36
N LYS A 205 14.77 22.90 28.38
CA LYS A 205 14.37 21.75 29.20
C LYS A 205 14.89 20.52 28.47
N ARG A 206 16.06 20.03 28.86
CA ARG A 206 16.51 18.68 28.52
C ARG A 206 15.93 17.71 29.55
N THR A 207 15.20 16.73 29.06
CA THR A 207 14.95 15.45 29.73
C THR A 207 16.28 14.67 29.88
N PRO A 208 16.39 13.76 30.87
CA PRO A 208 17.64 13.07 31.15
C PRO A 208 17.84 11.87 30.21
N GLY A 209 19.03 11.77 29.62
CA GLY A 209 19.52 10.56 28.97
C GLY A 209 20.25 10.79 27.64
N ILE A 210 21.52 10.37 27.61
CA ILE A 210 22.38 10.06 26.44
C ILE A 210 23.34 11.20 25.98
N PRO A 211 24.65 10.92 25.75
CA PRO A 211 25.72 11.92 25.64
C PRO A 211 26.02 12.39 24.20
N ASP A 212 26.68 13.54 24.17
CA ASP A 212 27.14 14.34 23.02
C ASP A 212 28.53 13.85 22.52
N LEU A 213 28.77 13.85 21.21
CA LEU A 213 30.13 13.84 20.66
C LEU A 213 30.19 14.52 19.28
N ASN A 214 30.47 15.82 19.29
CA ASN A 214 31.02 16.54 18.14
C ASN A 214 32.48 16.12 17.87
N LYS A 215 32.81 15.79 16.63
CA LYS A 215 34.10 16.15 16.00
C LYS A 215 34.07 15.96 14.48
N LEU A 216 34.41 17.05 13.77
CA LEU A 216 35.27 17.18 12.55
C LEU A 216 35.11 16.11 11.43
N SER A 217 35.14 16.40 10.13
CA SER A 217 35.49 17.59 9.36
C SER A 217 35.22 17.31 7.86
N LYS A 218 34.74 18.32 7.14
CA LYS A 218 35.28 18.83 5.86
C LYS A 218 35.77 17.82 4.79
N SER A 219 35.02 17.70 3.68
CA SER A 219 35.48 18.11 2.33
C SER A 219 34.39 17.87 1.26
N GLU A 220 34.50 18.69 0.22
CA GLU A 220 33.63 18.95 -0.93
C GLU A 220 34.00 18.04 -2.13
N GLU A 221 33.10 17.95 -3.12
CA GLU A 221 33.25 17.30 -4.45
C GLU A 221 33.27 15.74 -4.43
N THR A 222 32.61 14.95 -5.30
CA THR A 222 32.18 15.07 -6.70
C THR A 222 30.97 14.16 -6.95
N LEU A 223 30.06 14.57 -7.84
CA LEU A 223 29.13 13.65 -8.52
C LEU A 223 29.93 12.74 -9.45
N ASP A 224 29.78 11.42 -9.32
CA ASP A 224 30.08 10.53 -10.43
C ASP A 224 29.21 9.27 -10.43
N SER A 225 28.83 8.92 -11.65
CA SER A 225 27.88 7.87 -12.01
C SER A 225 28.56 6.51 -11.99
N ILE A 226 27.93 5.51 -11.37
CA ILE A 226 28.27 4.10 -11.60
C ILE A 226 26.99 3.33 -11.98
N LYS A 227 26.73 3.39 -13.28
CA LYS A 227 26.24 2.27 -14.09
C LYS A 227 27.31 1.20 -14.04
N ASN A 228 26.96 -0.04 -13.65
CA ASN A 228 27.67 -1.24 -14.11
C ASN A 228 26.68 -2.40 -14.20
N SER A 229 26.30 -2.64 -15.45
CA SER A 229 25.90 -3.92 -16.01
C SER A 229 27.14 -4.80 -16.22
N ALA A 230 27.09 -6.03 -15.74
CA ALA A 230 27.71 -7.21 -16.36
C ALA A 230 26.98 -8.41 -15.74
N THR A 231 26.07 -9.09 -16.45
CA THR A 231 26.36 -10.21 -17.37
C THR A 231 27.31 -11.22 -16.74
N ASP A 232 26.77 -12.38 -16.36
CA ASP A 232 27.30 -13.63 -16.87
C ASP A 232 26.16 -14.62 -17.11
N THR A 233 26.34 -15.27 -18.25
CA THR A 233 25.44 -16.08 -19.06
C THR A 233 25.57 -17.56 -18.67
N GLU A 234 24.72 -18.37 -19.30
CA GLU A 234 24.81 -19.81 -19.60
C GLU A 234 23.77 -20.66 -18.86
N GLU A 235 23.02 -21.58 -19.47
CA GLU A 235 22.63 -21.89 -20.86
C GLU A 235 21.61 -23.07 -20.72
N SER A 236 20.99 -23.49 -21.84
CA SER A 236 20.29 -24.80 -22.02
C SER A 236 18.81 -24.86 -21.57
N ASP A 237 17.80 -25.26 -22.36
CA ASP A 237 17.73 -25.77 -23.74
C ASP A 237 16.38 -25.39 -24.36
N GLU A 238 16.40 -25.18 -25.67
CA GLU A 238 15.25 -25.08 -26.57
C GLU A 238 14.56 -26.44 -26.75
N ASP A 239 13.23 -26.44 -26.90
CA ASP A 239 12.57 -27.37 -27.80
C ASP A 239 11.47 -26.64 -28.59
N THR A 240 11.67 -26.64 -29.91
CA THR A 240 10.81 -26.16 -31.00
C THR A 240 9.49 -26.97 -31.00
N VAL A 241 8.30 -26.45 -31.31
CA VAL A 241 7.58 -26.26 -32.61
C VAL A 241 6.15 -25.81 -32.22
N GLN A 242 5.30 -25.10 -32.98
CA GLN A 242 5.16 -24.89 -34.41
C GLN A 242 4.25 -23.67 -34.66
N ASP A 243 4.54 -23.01 -35.77
CA ASP A 243 3.88 -21.87 -36.42
C ASP A 243 2.40 -22.14 -36.78
N VAL A 244 1.51 -21.20 -36.44
CA VAL A 244 0.23 -21.01 -37.15
C VAL A 244 0.03 -19.52 -37.37
N THR A 245 0.44 -19.10 -38.55
CA THR A 245 0.12 -17.83 -39.17
C THR A 245 -1.38 -17.81 -39.54
N ILE A 246 -2.14 -16.82 -39.09
CA ILE A 246 -3.41 -16.45 -39.74
C ILE A 246 -3.38 -14.96 -40.05
N SER A 247 -3.47 -14.72 -41.35
CA SER A 247 -3.51 -13.45 -42.06
C SER A 247 -4.67 -12.57 -41.62
N SER A 248 -4.37 -11.29 -41.45
CA SER A 248 -5.31 -10.18 -41.43
C SER A 248 -5.79 -9.87 -42.85
N GLU A 249 -7.10 -9.99 -43.10
CA GLU A 249 -7.78 -9.38 -44.24
C GLU A 249 -9.04 -8.64 -43.77
N ASP A 250 -9.16 -7.42 -44.29
CA ASP A 250 -10.17 -6.42 -44.05
C ASP A 250 -11.60 -6.90 -44.36
N TYR A 251 -12.58 -6.48 -43.55
CA TYR A 251 -13.94 -6.25 -44.05
C TYR A 251 -14.58 -5.01 -43.43
N VAL A 252 -15.18 -4.24 -44.33
CA VAL A 252 -15.73 -2.90 -44.20
C VAL A 252 -17.12 -2.93 -43.57
N GLU A 253 -17.38 -1.85 -42.85
CA GLU A 253 -18.63 -1.29 -42.33
C GLU A 253 -19.91 -1.55 -43.17
N GLU A 254 -20.93 -2.16 -42.57
CA GLU A 254 -22.34 -1.92 -42.92
C GLU A 254 -23.15 -1.65 -41.65
N VAL A 255 -23.75 -0.47 -41.62
CA VAL A 255 -24.66 0.04 -40.59
C VAL A 255 -26.06 -0.46 -40.90
N GLU A 256 -26.61 -1.35 -40.06
CA GLU A 256 -28.05 -1.66 -40.09
C GLU A 256 -28.80 -1.10 -38.87
N VAL A 257 -29.78 -0.28 -39.20
CA VAL A 257 -30.68 0.44 -38.31
C VAL A 257 -31.79 -0.50 -37.80
N GLY A 258 -31.94 -0.54 -36.48
CA GLY A 258 -33.26 -0.69 -35.85
C GLY A 258 -33.56 -2.03 -35.18
N LYS A 259 -33.51 -2.05 -33.84
CA LYS A 259 -34.44 -2.81 -33.00
C LYS A 259 -34.61 -2.10 -31.65
N LYS A 260 -35.87 -1.79 -31.32
CA LYS A 260 -36.31 -1.07 -30.13
C LYS A 260 -36.03 -1.85 -28.84
N PRO A 261 -35.73 -1.21 -27.70
CA PRO A 261 -35.57 -1.89 -26.42
C PRO A 261 -36.91 -2.37 -25.84
N SER A 262 -36.92 -3.57 -25.26
CA SER A 262 -38.07 -4.17 -24.55
C SER A 262 -38.33 -3.47 -23.20
N PRO A 263 -39.60 -3.38 -22.74
CA PRO A 263 -39.97 -2.56 -21.59
C PRO A 263 -39.63 -3.19 -20.23
N ILE A 264 -39.19 -2.33 -19.32
CA ILE A 264 -38.91 -2.58 -17.89
C ILE A 264 -40.22 -2.87 -17.14
N VAL A 265 -40.32 -4.04 -16.50
CA VAL A 265 -41.44 -4.40 -15.62
C VAL A 265 -41.13 -3.98 -14.19
N VAL A 266 -41.77 -2.90 -13.73
CA VAL A 266 -41.72 -2.42 -12.34
C VAL A 266 -42.70 -3.25 -11.49
N ARG A 267 -42.19 -4.05 -10.54
CA ARG A 267 -43.02 -4.71 -9.52
C ARG A 267 -43.42 -3.70 -8.43
N LYS A 268 -44.71 -3.39 -8.34
CA LYS A 268 -45.30 -2.64 -7.23
C LYS A 268 -45.45 -3.56 -6.01
N TYR A 269 -44.84 -3.18 -4.89
CA TYR A 269 -45.17 -3.74 -3.58
C TYR A 269 -46.52 -3.15 -3.11
N LYS A 270 -47.46 -4.02 -2.71
CA LYS A 270 -48.68 -3.61 -2.00
C LYS A 270 -48.35 -3.40 -0.53
N LYS A 271 -49.00 -2.38 0.04
CA LYS A 271 -48.99 -1.99 1.46
C LYS A 271 -49.41 -3.13 2.37
#